data_AF-A0A7Y9PHT0-F1
#
_entry.id   AF-A0A7Y9PHT0-F1
#
_cell.length_a   1.000
_cell.length_b   1.000
_cell.length_c   1.000
_cell.angle_alpha   90.00
_cell.angle_beta   90.00
_cell.angle_gamma   90.00
#
_symmetry.space_group_name_H-M   'P 1'
#
loop_
_entity.id
_entity.type
_entity.pdbx_description
1 polymer ?
#
loop_
_entity_poly.entity_id
_entity_poly.type
_entity_poly.pdbx_seq_one_letter_code
_entity_poly.pdbx_strand_id
1 'polypeptide(L)'
;MEEDGVIQQQAQEDGNSTITEAVQLPASTPWPMVLALGVALMLTGMVTHWAVSLLGFFLMLRASWGWFFQVLPHDHHISIPVQAEILVITSTRTTRERLPEGFMHRKIIPIETFSVTAGIKGGIAGGIAMTVPAGIFSVVRYHSFWYAVNLLAAGGFVSWAGQTDAFLGQFHLKGLLAASAIHGLTSILIGLLYGAMLPMFPRKPILTAGFIAPFLWTGILYSVLGVISPILNARIDWLWFVLSQIAFGLVCGFVVNLQVKVRTPQFRALPFSVRAGLHGDHSDTKDGKQ
;
A
#
# COMPACT_ATOMS: atom_id res chain seq x y z
N MET A 1 7.36 -58.20 52.97
CA MET A 1 8.71 -57.64 52.75
C MET A 1 9.04 -57.93 51.30
N GLU A 2 8.50 -57.13 50.37
CA GLU A 2 8.76 -57.17 48.93
C GLU A 2 7.90 -56.07 48.29
N GLU A 3 8.30 -54.80 48.44
CA GLU A 3 7.68 -53.69 47.69
C GLU A 3 8.66 -52.54 47.40
N ASP A 4 9.97 -52.81 47.41
CA ASP A 4 11.02 -51.81 47.11
C ASP A 4 11.68 -52.02 45.73
N GLY A 5 11.06 -52.81 44.84
CA GLY A 5 11.64 -53.22 43.56
C GLY A 5 11.19 -52.46 42.31
N VAL A 6 10.15 -51.60 42.40
CA VAL A 6 9.48 -51.06 41.18
C VAL A 6 9.76 -49.56 40.95
N ILE A 7 10.36 -48.84 41.90
CA ILE A 7 10.59 -47.38 41.80
C ILE A 7 11.97 -47.01 41.22
N GLN A 8 12.78 -47.97 40.77
CA GLN A 8 14.12 -47.68 40.21
C GLN A 8 14.29 -47.98 38.72
N GLN A 9 13.22 -48.07 37.93
CA GLN A 9 13.33 -48.32 36.49
C GLN A 9 12.59 -47.32 35.59
N GLN A 10 12.31 -46.11 36.08
CA GLN A 10 11.77 -45.00 35.27
C GLN A 10 12.61 -43.70 35.32
N ALA A 11 13.78 -43.72 35.94
CA ALA A 11 14.62 -42.52 36.08
C ALA A 11 15.79 -42.44 35.09
N GLN A 12 15.76 -43.20 33.99
CA GLN A 12 16.91 -43.23 33.08
C GLN A 12 16.51 -43.47 31.62
N GLU A 13 15.71 -42.58 31.05
CA GLU A 13 15.53 -42.49 29.60
C GLU A 13 15.15 -41.08 29.09
N ASP A 14 15.55 -40.00 29.78
CA ASP A 14 15.40 -38.62 29.30
C ASP A 14 16.77 -37.98 28.99
N GLY A 15 17.63 -38.71 28.29
CA GLY A 15 18.94 -38.24 27.88
C GLY A 15 19.12 -38.43 26.39
N ASN A 16 19.11 -37.32 25.64
CA ASN A 16 19.52 -37.21 24.24
C ASN A 16 18.41 -37.33 23.16
N SER A 17 17.24 -36.74 23.38
CA SER A 17 16.41 -36.28 22.26
C SER A 17 17.05 -34.99 21.71
N THR A 18 17.84 -35.11 20.65
CA THR A 18 18.24 -33.96 19.84
C THR A 18 16.95 -33.36 19.29
N ILE A 19 16.43 -32.31 19.94
CA ILE A 19 15.19 -31.65 19.52
C ILE A 19 15.51 -31.04 18.17
N THR A 20 15.15 -31.75 17.10
CA THR A 20 15.24 -31.25 15.74
C THR A 20 14.09 -30.27 15.60
N GLU A 21 14.27 -29.05 16.11
CA GLU A 21 13.29 -27.98 15.96
C GLU A 21 13.25 -27.61 14.48
N ALA A 22 12.17 -28.02 13.82
CA ALA A 22 11.88 -27.57 12.47
C ALA A 22 11.21 -26.20 12.54
N VAL A 23 11.86 -25.18 11.97
CA VAL A 23 11.28 -23.84 11.84
C VAL A 23 10.48 -23.81 10.54
N GLN A 24 9.21 -23.42 10.62
CA GLN A 24 8.40 -23.19 9.43
C GLN A 24 8.72 -21.81 8.83
N LEU A 25 9.18 -21.81 7.58
CA LEU A 25 9.47 -20.60 6.83
C LEU A 25 8.54 -20.51 5.61
N PRO A 26 8.17 -19.29 5.16
CA PRO A 26 7.36 -19.12 3.97
C PRO A 26 8.07 -19.68 2.74
N ALA A 27 7.37 -20.44 1.92
CA ALA A 27 7.90 -21.01 0.70
C ALA A 27 8.21 -19.89 -0.33
N SER A 28 9.30 -20.04 -1.08
CA SER A 28 9.61 -19.12 -2.19
C SER A 28 8.55 -19.17 -3.28
N THR A 29 8.07 -18.02 -3.76
CA THR A 29 7.12 -17.92 -4.87
C THR A 29 7.71 -17.15 -6.06
N PRO A 30 7.60 -17.66 -7.30
CA PRO A 30 8.11 -16.97 -8.50
C PRO A 30 7.15 -15.88 -9.01
N TRP A 31 5.90 -15.86 -8.56
CA TRP A 31 4.88 -14.97 -9.16
C TRP A 31 5.17 -13.48 -9.10
N PRO A 32 5.75 -12.92 -8.01
CA PRO A 32 6.11 -11.50 -7.98
C PRO A 32 7.06 -11.11 -9.13
N MET A 33 8.01 -11.98 -9.46
CA MET A 33 8.95 -11.76 -10.56
C MET A 33 8.26 -11.82 -11.93
N VAL A 34 7.36 -12.80 -12.13
CA VAL A 34 6.58 -12.91 -13.38
C VAL A 34 5.62 -11.72 -13.53
N LEU A 35 5.03 -11.24 -12.44
CA LEU A 35 4.18 -10.06 -12.43
C LEU A 35 4.97 -8.81 -12.83
N ALA A 36 6.16 -8.60 -12.23
CA ALA A 36 7.04 -7.50 -12.57
C ALA A 36 7.45 -7.54 -14.05
N LEU A 37 7.78 -8.72 -14.58
CA LEU A 37 8.07 -8.92 -16.01
C LEU A 37 6.87 -8.57 -16.89
N GLY A 38 5.66 -9.00 -16.51
CA GLY A 38 4.43 -8.66 -17.23
C GLY A 38 4.18 -7.16 -17.28
N VAL A 39 4.34 -6.46 -16.15
CA VAL A 39 4.22 -4.99 -16.07
C VAL A 39 5.28 -4.32 -16.94
N ALA A 40 6.54 -4.77 -16.87
CA ALA A 40 7.63 -4.22 -17.68
C ALA A 40 7.33 -4.36 -19.18
N LEU A 41 6.95 -5.55 -19.66
CA LEU A 41 6.59 -5.78 -21.06
C LEU A 41 5.37 -4.96 -21.49
N MET A 42 4.38 -4.78 -20.60
CA MET A 42 3.20 -3.97 -20.88
C MET A 42 3.58 -2.51 -21.17
N LEU A 43 4.47 -1.94 -20.35
CA LEU A 43 4.96 -0.57 -20.49
C LEU A 43 5.92 -0.42 -21.68
N THR A 44 6.87 -1.35 -21.84
CA THR A 44 7.82 -1.34 -22.96
C THR A 44 7.10 -1.47 -24.30
N GLY A 45 6.07 -2.30 -24.40
CA GLY A 45 5.27 -2.44 -25.61
C GLY A 45 4.53 -1.18 -26.02
N MET A 46 4.18 -0.31 -25.07
CA MET A 46 3.51 0.96 -25.37
C MET A 46 4.44 1.89 -26.17
N VAL A 47 5.74 1.81 -25.88
CA VAL A 47 6.79 2.61 -26.52
C VAL A 47 7.30 1.95 -27.81
N THR A 48 7.23 0.61 -27.90
CA THR A 48 7.86 -0.17 -28.98
C THR A 48 6.85 -0.78 -29.95
N HIS A 49 6.01 -1.71 -29.48
CA HIS A 49 5.05 -2.44 -30.30
C HIS A 49 3.87 -2.99 -29.49
N TRP A 50 2.64 -2.81 -29.99
CA TRP A 50 1.39 -3.18 -29.31
C TRP A 50 1.30 -4.67 -28.94
N ALA A 51 1.88 -5.56 -29.76
CA ALA A 51 1.88 -7.00 -29.48
C ALA A 51 2.68 -7.34 -28.21
N VAL A 52 3.76 -6.60 -27.93
CA VAL A 52 4.55 -6.76 -26.70
C VAL A 52 3.72 -6.32 -25.49
N SER A 53 2.95 -5.25 -25.62
CA SER A 53 2.03 -4.82 -24.56
C SER A 53 0.94 -5.86 -24.27
N LEU A 54 0.40 -6.46 -25.33
CA LEU A 54 -0.63 -7.50 -25.20
C LEU A 54 -0.08 -8.75 -24.49
N LEU A 55 1.14 -9.17 -24.83
CA LEU A 55 1.82 -10.25 -24.13
C LEU A 55 2.06 -9.92 -22.65
N GLY A 56 2.57 -8.72 -22.36
CA GLY A 56 2.78 -8.26 -20.99
C GLY A 56 1.48 -8.24 -20.17
N PHE A 57 0.38 -7.80 -20.77
CA PHE A 57 -0.96 -7.82 -20.16
C PHE A 57 -1.41 -9.23 -19.77
N PHE A 58 -1.28 -10.22 -20.68
CA PHE A 58 -1.64 -11.60 -20.37
C PHE A 58 -0.75 -12.21 -19.27
N LEU A 59 0.56 -11.94 -19.31
CA LEU A 59 1.48 -12.37 -18.25
C LEU A 59 1.12 -11.76 -16.89
N MET A 60 0.80 -10.46 -16.86
CA MET A 60 0.38 -9.77 -15.65
C MET A 60 -0.90 -10.38 -15.05
N LEU A 61 -1.91 -10.67 -15.86
CA LEU A 61 -3.15 -11.30 -15.41
C LEU A 61 -2.88 -12.72 -14.88
N ARG A 62 -2.11 -13.52 -15.62
CA ARG A 62 -1.80 -14.90 -15.22
C ARG A 62 -0.96 -14.95 -13.95
N ALA A 63 -0.04 -14.00 -13.76
CA ALA A 63 0.78 -13.88 -12.57
C ALA A 63 -0.04 -13.43 -11.36
N SER A 64 -0.90 -12.42 -11.51
CA SER A 64 -1.80 -11.96 -10.45
C SER A 64 -2.71 -13.09 -9.96
N TRP A 65 -3.31 -13.83 -10.90
CA TRP A 65 -4.15 -14.98 -10.59
C TRP A 65 -3.34 -16.08 -9.90
N GLY A 66 -2.20 -16.47 -10.47
CA GLY A 66 -1.33 -17.51 -9.89
C GLY A 66 -0.85 -17.17 -8.48
N TRP A 67 -0.48 -15.91 -8.26
CA TRP A 67 -0.04 -15.44 -6.95
C TRP A 67 -1.15 -15.49 -5.91
N PHE A 68 -2.33 -14.98 -6.26
CA PHE A 68 -3.49 -14.94 -5.38
C PHE A 68 -3.87 -16.33 -4.87
N PHE A 69 -3.96 -17.31 -5.77
CA PHE A 69 -4.33 -18.68 -5.42
C PHE A 69 -3.17 -19.50 -4.82
N GLN A 70 -1.92 -19.07 -4.97
CA GLN A 70 -0.81 -19.71 -4.27
C GLN A 70 -0.71 -19.26 -2.80
N VAL A 71 -1.12 -18.03 -2.47
CA VAL A 71 -1.04 -17.53 -1.10
C VAL A 71 -2.32 -17.79 -0.31
N LEU A 72 -3.48 -17.72 -0.97
CA LEU A 72 -4.79 -17.88 -0.30
C LEU A 72 -5.47 -19.19 -0.71
N PRO A 73 -6.19 -19.87 0.21
CA PRO A 73 -6.46 -19.49 1.61
C PRO A 73 -5.38 -19.90 2.62
N HIS A 74 -4.49 -20.83 2.26
CA HIS A 74 -3.51 -21.39 3.19
C HIS A 74 -2.09 -21.05 2.72
N ASP A 75 -1.35 -20.35 3.58
CA ASP A 75 0.03 -19.96 3.33
C ASP A 75 0.92 -21.19 3.15
N HIS A 76 1.67 -21.25 2.05
CA HIS A 76 2.64 -22.32 1.80
C HIS A 76 3.90 -22.15 2.67
N HIS A 77 4.15 -23.11 3.55
CA HIS A 77 5.31 -23.15 4.43
C HIS A 77 6.24 -24.34 4.09
N ILE A 78 7.54 -24.15 4.25
CA ILE A 78 8.57 -25.19 4.17
C ILE A 78 9.21 -25.31 5.56
N SER A 79 9.29 -26.53 6.08
CA SER A 79 9.96 -26.84 7.33
C SER A 79 11.46 -27.01 7.09
N ILE A 80 12.28 -26.15 7.70
CA ILE A 80 13.74 -26.25 7.65
C ILE A 80 14.22 -26.73 9.03
N PRO A 81 14.97 -27.85 9.10
CA PRO A 81 15.52 -28.32 10.37
C PRO A 81 16.57 -27.34 10.85
N VAL A 82 16.41 -26.83 12.06
CA VAL A 82 17.39 -25.93 12.70
C VAL A 82 18.13 -26.71 13.78
N GLN A 83 19.45 -26.64 13.75
CA GLN A 83 20.27 -27.04 14.90
C GLN A 83 20.22 -25.89 15.90
N ALA A 84 19.40 -26.03 16.94
CA ALA A 84 19.34 -25.07 18.03
C ALA A 84 20.65 -25.15 18.85
N GLU A 85 21.57 -24.23 18.61
CA GLU A 85 22.67 -23.99 19.55
C GLU A 85 22.14 -23.10 20.67
N ILE A 86 22.03 -23.66 21.88
CA ILE A 86 21.58 -22.92 23.06
C ILE A 86 22.72 -21.96 23.49
N LEU A 87 22.70 -20.75 22.93
CA LEU A 87 23.52 -19.64 23.43
C LEU A 87 22.91 -19.14 24.75
N VAL A 88 23.58 -19.41 25.86
CA VAL A 88 23.21 -18.84 27.16
C VAL A 88 23.48 -17.34 27.12
N ILE A 89 22.44 -16.54 26.84
CA ILE A 89 22.53 -15.07 26.85
C ILE A 89 22.57 -14.62 28.32
N THR A 90 23.76 -14.47 28.88
CA THR A 90 23.94 -13.82 30.19
C THR A 90 23.88 -12.30 30.02
N SER A 91 22.84 -11.67 30.56
CA SER A 91 22.72 -10.20 30.62
C SER A 91 23.13 -9.71 32.01
N THR A 92 24.01 -8.72 32.07
CA THR A 92 24.42 -8.05 33.33
C THR A 92 23.36 -7.06 33.85
N ARG A 93 22.24 -6.86 33.13
CA ARG A 93 21.19 -5.91 33.54
C ARG A 93 20.36 -6.50 34.68
N THR A 94 20.23 -5.75 35.77
CA THR A 94 19.34 -6.02 36.89
C THR A 94 17.92 -6.19 36.38
N THR A 95 17.32 -7.35 36.65
CA THR A 95 15.91 -7.64 36.34
C THR A 95 15.04 -6.63 37.07
N ARG A 96 14.50 -5.65 36.36
CA ARG A 96 13.50 -4.74 36.91
C ARG A 96 12.24 -5.55 37.21
N GLU A 97 11.69 -5.39 38.41
CA GLU A 97 10.45 -6.01 38.87
C GLU A 97 9.37 -5.87 37.77
N ARG A 98 8.93 -7.01 37.21
CA ARG A 98 7.79 -7.03 36.29
C ARG A 98 6.54 -6.81 37.13
N LEU A 99 5.83 -5.72 36.88
CA LEU A 99 4.50 -5.54 37.47
C LEU A 99 3.61 -6.73 37.09
N PRO A 100 2.74 -7.21 38.00
CA PRO A 100 1.84 -8.31 37.72
C PRO A 100 0.99 -8.01 36.47
N GLU A 101 0.94 -8.98 35.57
CA GLU A 101 0.14 -8.93 34.34
C GLU A 101 -1.36 -8.98 34.70
N GLY A 102 -1.95 -7.83 35.03
CA GLY A 102 -3.40 -7.74 35.17
C GLY A 102 -4.09 -8.06 33.84
N PHE A 103 -5.34 -8.54 33.86
CA PHE A 103 -6.13 -8.86 32.66
C PHE A 103 -6.28 -7.68 31.66
N MET A 104 -5.96 -6.46 32.09
CA MET A 104 -5.94 -5.22 31.31
C MET A 104 -4.52 -4.74 30.96
N HIS A 105 -3.49 -5.58 31.13
CA HIS A 105 -2.12 -5.26 30.76
C HIS A 105 -2.09 -4.86 29.29
N ARG A 106 -1.70 -3.60 29.05
CA ARG A 106 -1.90 -2.79 27.84
C ARG A 106 -1.97 -3.62 26.55
N LYS A 107 -3.15 -4.14 26.24
CA LYS A 107 -3.44 -4.73 24.94
C LYS A 107 -3.62 -3.53 24.01
N ILE A 108 -2.55 -3.17 23.28
CA ILE A 108 -2.64 -2.20 22.19
C ILE A 108 -3.39 -2.91 21.07
N ILE A 109 -4.73 -2.98 21.19
CA ILE A 109 -5.59 -3.47 20.12
C ILE A 109 -5.66 -2.33 19.11
N PRO A 110 -5.26 -2.52 17.84
CA PRO A 110 -5.51 -1.52 16.82
C PRO A 110 -7.04 -1.35 16.70
N ILE A 111 -7.56 -0.22 17.17
CA ILE A 111 -9.00 0.08 17.16
C ILE A 111 -9.43 0.51 15.75
N GLU A 112 -8.50 1.04 14.96
CA GLU A 112 -8.69 1.49 13.59
C GLU A 112 -7.58 0.94 12.69
N THR A 113 -7.94 0.39 11.53
CA THR A 113 -6.98 0.00 10.48
C THR A 113 -7.27 0.79 9.22
N PHE A 114 -6.23 1.39 8.64
CA PHE A 114 -6.32 2.10 7.37
C PHE A 114 -6.69 1.12 6.27
N SER A 115 -7.83 1.36 5.61
CA SER A 115 -8.28 0.48 4.54
C SER A 115 -7.57 0.84 3.24
N VAL A 116 -6.96 -0.16 2.59
CA VAL A 116 -6.41 -0.06 1.22
C VAL A 116 -7.47 0.50 0.26
N THR A 117 -8.74 0.14 0.49
CA THR A 117 -9.89 0.62 -0.28
C THR A 117 -10.15 2.12 -0.14
N ALA A 118 -9.83 2.73 1.00
CA ALA A 118 -9.88 4.19 1.14
C ALA A 118 -8.89 4.85 0.19
N GLY A 119 -7.67 4.30 0.07
CA GLY A 119 -6.65 4.75 -0.89
C GLY A 119 -7.14 4.69 -2.34
N ILE A 120 -7.73 3.57 -2.75
CA ILE A 120 -8.29 3.41 -4.11
C ILE A 120 -9.36 4.46 -4.40
N LYS A 121 -10.33 4.63 -3.48
CA LYS A 121 -11.40 5.64 -3.63
C LYS A 121 -10.87 7.06 -3.66
N GLY A 122 -9.88 7.35 -2.80
CA GLY A 122 -9.18 8.63 -2.79
C GLY A 122 -8.47 8.92 -4.09
N GLY A 123 -7.75 7.93 -4.64
CA GLY A 123 -7.08 8.03 -5.94
C GLY A 123 -8.05 8.34 -7.08
N ILE A 124 -9.18 7.62 -7.16
CA ILE A 124 -10.21 7.88 -8.18
C ILE A 124 -10.77 9.30 -8.05
N ALA A 125 -11.15 9.71 -6.83
CA ALA A 125 -11.71 11.04 -6.59
C ALA A 125 -10.70 12.16 -6.89
N GLY A 126 -9.45 12.00 -6.46
CA GLY A 126 -8.36 12.92 -6.78
C GLY A 126 -8.09 12.99 -8.28
N GLY A 127 -8.09 11.85 -8.98
CA GLY A 127 -7.93 11.76 -10.42
C GLY A 127 -9.02 12.53 -11.17
N ILE A 128 -10.28 12.39 -10.75
CA ILE A 128 -11.41 13.16 -11.32
C ILE A 128 -11.21 14.66 -11.07
N ALA A 129 -10.88 15.06 -9.83
CA ALA A 129 -10.64 16.46 -9.48
C ALA A 129 -9.52 17.09 -10.32
N MET A 130 -8.46 16.35 -10.62
CA MET A 130 -7.33 16.80 -11.45
C MET A 130 -7.74 17.17 -12.88
N THR A 131 -8.78 16.52 -13.43
CA THR A 131 -9.24 16.83 -14.80
C THR A 131 -9.85 18.22 -14.93
N VAL A 132 -10.31 18.82 -13.83
CA VAL A 132 -10.91 20.16 -13.84
C VAL A 132 -9.89 21.25 -14.18
N PRO A 133 -8.80 21.47 -13.42
CA PRO A 133 -7.78 22.45 -13.78
C PRO A 133 -7.10 22.13 -15.10
N ALA A 134 -6.84 20.85 -15.40
CA ALA A 134 -6.27 20.44 -16.68
C ALA A 134 -7.20 20.78 -17.87
N GLY A 135 -8.49 20.54 -17.74
CA GLY A 135 -9.50 20.88 -18.73
C GLY A 135 -9.65 22.39 -18.92
N ILE A 136 -9.66 23.16 -17.82
CA ILE A 136 -9.69 24.63 -17.87
C ILE A 136 -8.47 25.17 -18.62
N PHE A 137 -7.26 24.72 -18.27
CA PHE A 137 -6.04 25.07 -19.00
C PHE A 137 -6.17 24.80 -20.50
N SER A 138 -6.61 23.58 -20.82
CA SER A 138 -6.77 23.11 -22.20
C SER A 138 -7.70 24.01 -23.01
N VAL A 139 -8.86 24.36 -22.45
CA VAL A 139 -9.86 25.22 -23.11
C VAL A 139 -9.39 26.67 -23.19
N VAL A 140 -8.77 27.20 -22.14
CA VAL A 140 -8.33 28.61 -22.10
C VAL A 140 -7.15 28.85 -23.05
N ARG A 141 -6.17 27.94 -23.08
CA ARG A 141 -4.91 28.16 -23.83
C ARG A 141 -4.96 27.67 -25.27
N TYR A 142 -5.70 26.58 -25.51
CA TYR A 142 -5.71 25.88 -26.80
C TYR A 142 -7.12 25.75 -27.39
N HIS A 143 -8.14 26.34 -26.76
CA HIS A 143 -9.53 26.33 -27.23
C HIS A 143 -10.10 24.93 -27.49
N SER A 144 -9.53 23.92 -26.84
CA SER A 144 -9.95 22.54 -26.98
C SER A 144 -9.74 21.78 -25.68
N PHE A 145 -10.76 21.04 -25.26
CA PHE A 145 -10.67 20.12 -24.13
C PHE A 145 -9.72 18.94 -24.41
N TRP A 146 -9.54 18.57 -25.68
CA TRP A 146 -8.76 17.39 -26.08
C TRP A 146 -7.25 17.58 -25.94
N TYR A 147 -6.78 18.83 -25.90
CA TYR A 147 -5.35 19.13 -25.84
C TYR A 147 -4.67 18.48 -24.64
N ALA A 148 -5.18 18.70 -23.42
CA ALA A 148 -4.60 18.11 -22.21
C ALA A 148 -4.65 16.56 -22.21
N VAL A 149 -5.72 15.97 -22.74
CA VAL A 149 -5.88 14.51 -22.86
C VAL A 149 -4.82 13.94 -23.80
N ASN A 150 -4.69 14.52 -24.99
CA ASN A 150 -3.73 14.05 -25.98
C ASN A 150 -2.29 14.38 -25.60
N LEU A 151 -2.06 15.46 -24.85
CA LEU A 151 -0.73 15.79 -24.32
C LEU A 151 -0.26 14.72 -23.32
N LEU A 152 -1.15 14.23 -22.45
CA LEU A 152 -0.83 13.11 -21.56
C LEU A 152 -0.53 11.84 -22.37
N ALA A 153 -1.33 11.55 -23.40
CA ALA A 153 -1.09 10.42 -24.29
C ALA A 153 0.24 10.55 -25.07
N ALA A 154 0.66 11.76 -25.43
CA ALA A 154 1.94 12.01 -26.09
C ALA A 154 3.15 11.69 -25.21
N GLY A 155 2.98 11.64 -23.88
CA GLY A 155 3.98 11.09 -22.97
C GLY A 155 4.17 9.57 -23.12
N GLY A 156 3.15 8.84 -23.58
CA GLY A 156 3.22 7.40 -23.85
C GLY A 156 3.52 7.04 -25.31
N PHE A 157 3.08 7.86 -26.25
CA PHE A 157 3.31 7.66 -27.68
C PHE A 157 4.46 8.52 -28.21
N VAL A 158 5.62 7.91 -28.47
CA VAL A 158 6.80 8.60 -29.03
C VAL A 158 6.48 9.31 -30.34
N SER A 159 5.63 8.71 -31.18
CA SER A 159 5.20 9.30 -32.46
C SER A 159 4.37 10.58 -32.31
N TRP A 160 3.84 10.86 -31.12
CA TRP A 160 3.02 12.03 -30.83
C TRP A 160 3.80 13.16 -30.17
N ALA A 161 4.99 12.89 -29.65
CA ALA A 161 5.81 13.89 -28.98
C ALA A 161 6.01 15.14 -29.85
N GLY A 162 6.34 14.97 -31.14
CA GLY A 162 6.58 16.07 -32.08
C GLY A 162 5.36 16.64 -32.81
N GLN A 163 4.13 16.22 -32.48
CA GLN A 163 2.92 16.67 -33.20
C GLN A 163 2.56 18.13 -32.90
N THR A 164 1.78 18.76 -33.78
CA THR A 164 1.37 20.16 -33.62
C THR A 164 0.29 20.34 -32.55
N ASP A 165 0.14 21.56 -32.02
CA ASP A 165 -0.92 21.85 -31.06
C ASP A 165 -2.33 21.65 -31.66
N ALA A 166 -2.49 21.91 -32.96
CA ALA A 166 -3.72 21.64 -33.68
C ALA A 166 -4.06 20.14 -33.71
N PHE A 167 -3.05 19.28 -33.91
CA PHE A 167 -3.24 17.82 -33.83
C PHE A 167 -3.67 17.39 -32.42
N LEU A 168 -2.99 17.89 -31.38
CA LEU A 168 -3.33 17.60 -29.99
C LEU A 168 -4.69 18.16 -29.59
N GLY A 169 -5.15 19.25 -30.21
CA GLY A 169 -6.47 19.83 -30.00
C GLY A 169 -7.64 19.03 -30.60
N GLN A 170 -7.38 17.99 -31.39
CA GLN A 170 -8.44 17.19 -32.03
C GLN A 170 -8.81 15.94 -31.21
N PHE A 171 -10.01 15.43 -31.43
CA PHE A 171 -10.40 14.16 -30.84
C PHE A 171 -9.60 13.00 -31.47
N HIS A 172 -8.89 12.24 -30.64
CA HIS A 172 -8.24 10.99 -31.03
C HIS A 172 -8.63 9.87 -30.09
N LEU A 173 -9.33 8.85 -30.59
CA LEU A 173 -9.74 7.70 -29.76
C LEU A 173 -8.53 7.01 -29.10
N LYS A 174 -7.42 6.85 -29.83
CA LYS A 174 -6.18 6.28 -29.29
C LYS A 174 -5.62 7.12 -28.12
N GLY A 175 -5.68 8.44 -28.25
CA GLY A 175 -5.22 9.38 -27.24
C GLY A 175 -6.06 9.31 -25.98
N LEU A 176 -7.40 9.29 -26.15
CA LEU A 176 -8.33 9.12 -25.04
C LEU A 176 -8.06 7.82 -24.26
N LEU A 177 -7.97 6.68 -24.96
CA LEU A 177 -7.73 5.39 -24.32
C LEU A 177 -6.39 5.35 -23.57
N ALA A 178 -5.31 5.83 -24.19
CA ALA A 178 -4.00 5.87 -23.57
C ALA A 178 -3.95 6.82 -22.37
N ALA A 179 -4.49 8.03 -22.50
CA ALA A 179 -4.54 9.01 -21.43
C ALA A 179 -5.40 8.51 -20.26
N SER A 180 -6.56 7.91 -20.51
CA SER A 180 -7.39 7.31 -19.46
C SER A 180 -6.68 6.16 -18.75
N ALA A 181 -5.93 5.32 -19.47
CA ALA A 181 -5.16 4.23 -18.87
C ALA A 181 -4.01 4.77 -17.99
N ILE A 182 -3.20 5.71 -18.51
CA ILE A 182 -2.09 6.33 -17.78
C ILE A 182 -2.64 7.07 -16.54
N HIS A 183 -3.63 7.93 -16.72
CA HIS A 183 -4.21 8.73 -15.65
C HIS A 183 -4.90 7.86 -14.60
N GLY A 184 -5.71 6.89 -15.03
CA GLY A 184 -6.45 5.99 -14.14
C GLY A 184 -5.51 5.11 -13.31
N LEU A 185 -4.53 4.48 -13.96
CA LEU A 185 -3.54 3.65 -13.27
C LEU A 185 -2.72 4.49 -12.28
N THR A 186 -2.19 5.64 -12.72
CA THR A 186 -1.39 6.52 -11.88
C THR A 186 -2.20 7.05 -10.70
N SER A 187 -3.46 7.44 -10.92
CA SER A 187 -4.37 7.89 -9.87
C SER A 187 -4.62 6.82 -8.82
N ILE A 188 -4.83 5.57 -9.23
CA ILE A 188 -5.01 4.44 -8.30
C ILE A 188 -3.73 4.17 -7.51
N LEU A 189 -2.57 4.11 -8.19
CA LEU A 189 -1.27 3.87 -7.53
C LEU A 189 -0.94 4.96 -6.51
N ILE A 190 -1.13 6.24 -6.87
CA ILE A 190 -0.93 7.35 -5.94
C ILE A 190 -1.96 7.30 -4.80
N GLY A 191 -3.23 6.98 -5.09
CA GLY A 191 -4.24 6.83 -4.05
C GLY A 191 -3.91 5.73 -3.04
N LEU A 192 -3.42 4.58 -3.52
CA LEU A 192 -2.93 3.48 -2.68
C LEU A 192 -1.73 3.92 -1.82
N LEU A 193 -0.78 4.64 -2.41
CA LEU A 193 0.36 5.21 -1.69
C LEU A 193 -0.12 6.16 -0.58
N TYR A 194 -1.08 7.04 -0.86
CA TYR A 194 -1.68 7.91 0.15
C TYR A 194 -2.36 7.10 1.26
N GLY A 195 -3.16 6.09 0.91
CA GLY A 195 -3.79 5.19 1.86
C GLY A 195 -2.80 4.51 2.80
N ALA A 196 -1.65 4.09 2.27
CA ALA A 196 -0.59 3.42 3.03
C ALA A 196 0.27 4.40 3.86
N MET A 197 0.51 5.62 3.38
CA MET A 197 1.38 6.60 4.05
C MET A 197 0.67 7.44 5.11
N LEU A 198 -0.66 7.57 5.08
CA LEU A 198 -1.42 8.32 6.09
C LEU A 198 -1.10 7.95 7.55
N PRO A 199 -0.97 6.67 7.94
CA PRO A 199 -0.54 6.31 9.31
C PRO A 199 0.85 6.83 9.69
N MET A 200 1.69 7.14 8.71
CA MET A 200 3.08 7.57 8.92
C MET A 200 3.20 9.09 9.11
N PHE A 201 2.19 9.88 8.74
CA PHE A 201 2.25 11.35 8.79
C PHE A 201 1.67 11.92 10.10
N PRO A 202 2.39 12.84 10.79
CA PRO A 202 1.95 13.38 12.08
C PRO A 202 0.83 14.42 11.96
N ARG A 203 -0.14 14.36 12.89
CA ARG A 203 -1.23 15.32 13.30
C ARG A 203 -2.05 16.08 12.24
N LYS A 204 -1.59 16.33 11.01
CA LYS A 204 -2.27 17.11 9.95
C LYS A 204 -2.14 16.42 8.56
N PRO A 205 -2.62 15.18 8.41
CA PRO A 205 -2.43 14.35 7.21
C PRO A 205 -2.88 15.02 5.90
N ILE A 206 -3.97 15.81 5.93
CA ILE A 206 -4.47 16.51 4.73
C ILE A 206 -3.50 17.60 4.26
N LEU A 207 -2.82 18.31 5.17
CA LEU A 207 -1.87 19.36 4.78
C LEU A 207 -0.55 18.76 4.28
N THR A 208 -0.03 17.75 4.97
CA THR A 208 1.21 17.08 4.57
C THR A 208 1.02 16.33 3.25
N ALA A 209 -0.07 15.59 3.11
CA ALA A 209 -0.33 14.84 1.88
C ALA A 209 -0.86 15.75 0.75
N GLY A 210 -1.66 16.78 1.05
CA GLY A 210 -2.26 17.64 0.02
C GLY A 210 -1.33 18.69 -0.59
N PHE A 211 -0.24 19.06 0.08
CA PHE A 211 0.71 20.06 -0.43
C PHE A 211 2.13 19.52 -0.59
N ILE A 212 2.70 18.90 0.44
CA ILE A 212 4.12 18.49 0.41
C ILE A 212 4.35 17.44 -0.68
N ALA A 213 3.49 16.42 -0.77
CA ALA A 213 3.63 15.37 -1.78
C ALA A 213 3.46 15.90 -3.22
N PRO A 214 2.44 16.72 -3.56
CA PRO A 214 2.33 17.38 -4.86
C PRO A 214 3.57 18.20 -5.25
N PHE A 215 4.11 19.00 -4.32
CA PHE A 215 5.31 19.79 -4.61
C PHE A 215 6.55 18.93 -4.80
N LEU A 216 6.73 17.90 -3.96
CA LEU A 216 7.84 16.96 -4.09
C LEU A 216 7.79 16.25 -5.45
N TRP A 217 6.63 15.72 -5.83
CA TRP A 217 6.47 15.00 -7.10
C TRP A 217 6.66 15.93 -8.31
N THR A 218 6.11 17.15 -8.23
CA THR A 218 6.32 18.18 -9.26
C THR A 218 7.82 18.50 -9.38
N GLY A 219 8.54 18.68 -8.28
CA GLY A 219 9.98 18.97 -8.31
C GLY A 219 10.81 17.83 -8.92
N ILE A 220 10.48 16.57 -8.60
CA ILE A 220 11.12 15.39 -9.19
C ILE A 220 10.85 15.36 -10.70
N LEU A 221 9.59 15.51 -11.12
CA LEU A 221 9.22 15.53 -12.53
C LEU A 221 9.89 16.69 -13.27
N TYR A 222 9.88 17.90 -12.71
CA TYR A 222 10.56 19.06 -13.26
C TYR A 222 12.04 18.81 -13.52
N SER A 223 12.72 18.14 -12.59
CA SER A 223 14.16 17.89 -12.68
C SER A 223 14.51 16.83 -13.74
N VAL A 224 13.66 15.83 -13.92
CA VAL A 224 13.96 14.65 -14.75
C VAL A 224 13.35 14.75 -16.15
N LEU A 225 12.22 15.44 -16.31
CA LEU A 225 11.45 15.43 -17.56
C LEU A 225 12.21 16.05 -18.73
N GLY A 226 13.04 17.07 -18.49
CA GLY A 226 13.89 17.65 -19.53
C GLY A 226 14.86 16.66 -20.16
N VAL A 227 15.26 15.62 -19.42
CA VAL A 227 16.16 14.55 -19.89
C VAL A 227 15.37 13.44 -20.58
N ILE A 228 14.23 13.04 -20.00
CA ILE A 228 13.41 11.92 -20.51
C ILE A 228 12.65 12.30 -21.77
N SER A 229 12.01 13.47 -21.76
CA SER A 229 11.16 13.94 -22.86
C SER A 229 11.22 15.46 -22.96
N PRO A 230 12.27 16.01 -23.61
CA PRO A 230 12.44 17.45 -23.75
C PRO A 230 11.26 18.10 -24.50
N ILE A 231 10.62 17.35 -25.41
CA ILE A 231 9.48 17.85 -26.17
C ILE A 231 8.24 17.96 -25.28
N LEU A 232 7.98 16.97 -24.41
CA LEU A 232 6.87 17.06 -23.46
C LEU A 232 7.13 18.17 -22.44
N ASN A 233 8.37 18.30 -21.97
CA ASN A 233 8.79 19.36 -21.06
C ASN A 233 8.48 20.77 -21.59
N ALA A 234 8.66 21.00 -22.90
CA ALA A 234 8.35 22.28 -23.54
C ALA A 234 6.85 22.59 -23.62
N ARG A 235 5.98 21.58 -23.49
CA ARG A 235 4.52 21.72 -23.63
C ARG A 235 3.78 21.76 -22.30
N ILE A 236 4.43 21.36 -21.21
CA ILE A 236 3.85 21.44 -19.87
C ILE A 236 3.90 22.88 -19.38
N ASP A 237 2.73 23.43 -19.09
CA ASP A 237 2.63 24.63 -18.27
C ASP A 237 2.72 24.25 -16.79
N TRP A 238 3.83 24.62 -16.16
CA TRP A 238 4.14 24.23 -14.79
C TRP A 238 3.18 24.80 -13.76
N LEU A 239 2.60 25.97 -14.00
CA LEU A 239 1.62 26.55 -13.08
C LEU A 239 0.36 25.71 -13.06
N TRP A 240 -0.19 25.41 -14.24
CA TRP A 240 -1.40 24.57 -14.36
C TRP A 240 -1.15 23.13 -13.94
N PHE A 241 0.07 22.62 -14.16
CA PHE A 241 0.48 21.31 -13.67
C PHE A 241 0.45 21.27 -12.14
N VAL A 242 1.09 22.23 -11.45
CA VAL A 242 1.10 22.30 -9.99
C VAL A 242 -0.31 22.46 -9.43
N LEU A 243 -1.14 23.32 -10.02
CA LEU A 243 -2.55 23.48 -9.61
C LEU A 243 -3.34 22.17 -9.72
N SER A 244 -3.07 21.39 -10.78
CA SER A 244 -3.68 20.07 -10.98
C SER A 244 -3.21 19.07 -9.91
N GLN A 245 -1.93 19.08 -9.55
CA GLN A 245 -1.38 18.21 -8.50
C GLN A 245 -1.95 18.56 -7.11
N ILE A 246 -2.11 19.85 -6.81
CA ILE A 246 -2.75 20.30 -5.56
C ILE A 246 -4.21 19.87 -5.52
N ALA A 247 -4.96 20.03 -6.62
CA ALA A 247 -6.36 19.58 -6.71
C ALA A 247 -6.47 18.06 -6.47
N PHE A 248 -5.59 17.26 -7.09
CA PHE A 248 -5.50 15.83 -6.83
C PHE A 248 -5.22 15.54 -5.35
N GLY A 249 -4.16 16.12 -4.78
CA GLY A 249 -3.69 15.84 -3.43
C GLY A 249 -4.71 16.22 -2.36
N LEU A 250 -5.37 17.37 -2.50
CA LEU A 250 -6.42 17.82 -1.58
C LEU A 250 -7.63 16.91 -1.59
N VAL A 251 -8.15 16.56 -2.77
CA VAL A 251 -9.35 15.71 -2.88
C VAL A 251 -9.05 14.27 -2.48
N CYS A 252 -7.92 13.71 -2.92
CA CYS A 252 -7.48 12.39 -2.49
C CYS A 252 -7.31 12.36 -0.97
N GLY A 253 -6.51 13.28 -0.40
CA GLY A 253 -6.30 13.37 1.04
C GLY A 253 -7.59 13.53 1.85
N PHE A 254 -8.53 14.36 1.36
CA PHE A 254 -9.84 14.55 1.98
C PHE A 254 -10.67 13.25 1.99
N VAL A 255 -10.81 12.60 0.83
CA VAL A 255 -11.60 11.35 0.70
C VAL A 255 -11.00 10.23 1.52
N VAL A 256 -9.68 10.07 1.51
CA VAL A 256 -9.04 9.03 2.32
C VAL A 256 -9.23 9.35 3.80
N ASN A 257 -9.02 10.60 4.25
CA ASN A 257 -9.20 11.00 5.65
C ASN A 257 -10.61 10.74 6.17
N LEU A 258 -11.64 10.90 5.34
CA LEU A 258 -13.02 10.54 5.70
C LEU A 258 -13.20 9.04 5.97
N GLN A 259 -12.34 8.19 5.42
CA GLN A 259 -12.44 6.72 5.48
C GLN A 259 -11.33 6.05 6.31
N VAL A 260 -10.47 6.83 6.96
CA VAL A 260 -9.41 6.32 7.87
C VAL A 260 -9.99 5.63 9.10
N LYS A 261 -11.14 6.09 9.60
CA LYS A 261 -11.73 5.61 10.86
C LYS A 261 -12.65 4.42 10.62
N VAL A 262 -12.12 3.30 10.16
CA VAL A 262 -12.88 2.04 10.14
C VAL A 262 -12.54 1.26 11.41
N ARG A 263 -13.53 1.15 12.30
CA ARG A 263 -13.45 0.34 13.52
C ARG A 263 -13.13 -1.11 13.16
N THR A 264 -12.07 -1.65 13.75
CA THR A 264 -11.64 -3.02 13.47
C THR A 264 -12.71 -4.05 13.86
N PRO A 265 -12.71 -5.25 13.24
CA PRO A 265 -13.56 -6.36 13.67
C PRO A 265 -13.40 -6.68 15.17
N GLN A 266 -12.19 -6.52 15.69
CA GLN A 266 -11.85 -6.66 17.11
C GLN A 266 -12.57 -5.61 17.98
N PHE A 267 -12.68 -4.35 17.54
CA PHE A 267 -13.51 -3.35 18.23
C PHE A 267 -15.00 -3.68 18.16
N ARG A 268 -15.48 -4.24 17.05
CA ARG A 268 -16.88 -4.66 16.90
C ARG A 268 -17.24 -5.83 17.81
N ALA A 269 -16.28 -6.70 18.10
CA ALA A 269 -16.42 -7.84 19.02
C ALA A 269 -16.48 -7.44 20.51
N LEU A 270 -16.09 -6.22 20.88
CA LEU A 270 -16.19 -5.75 22.27
C LEU A 270 -17.67 -5.62 22.69
N PRO A 271 -18.04 -5.90 23.95
CA PRO A 271 -19.40 -5.69 24.45
C PRO A 271 -19.88 -4.25 24.23
N PHE A 272 -21.19 -4.06 24.02
CA PHE A 272 -21.76 -2.75 23.69
C PHE A 272 -21.39 -1.66 24.72
N SER A 273 -21.37 -1.99 26.02
CA SER A 273 -20.96 -1.09 27.10
C SER A 273 -19.56 -0.52 26.88
N VAL A 274 -18.60 -1.37 26.45
CA VAL A 274 -17.24 -0.96 26.11
C VAL A 274 -17.22 -0.07 24.87
N ARG A 275 -17.98 -0.43 23.83
CA ARG A 275 -18.05 0.33 22.56
C ARG A 275 -18.73 1.69 22.71
N ALA A 276 -19.66 1.80 23.67
CA ALA A 276 -20.42 3.01 23.98
C ALA A 276 -19.71 3.91 25.00
N GLY A 277 -18.55 3.50 25.54
CA GLY A 277 -17.83 4.25 26.56
C GLY A 277 -18.53 4.23 27.93
N LEU A 278 -19.45 3.28 28.16
CA LEU A 278 -20.26 3.14 29.38
C LEU A 278 -19.52 2.36 30.48
N HIS A 279 -18.19 2.35 30.51
CA HIS A 279 -17.48 1.84 31.68
C HIS A 279 -17.75 2.81 32.83
N GLY A 280 -18.78 2.50 33.62
CA GLY A 280 -18.98 3.06 34.93
C GLY A 280 -17.74 2.77 35.76
N ASP A 281 -17.33 3.79 36.50
CA ASP A 281 -16.38 3.71 37.59
C ASP A 281 -16.90 2.65 38.58
N HIS A 282 -16.53 1.39 38.39
CA HIS A 282 -16.69 0.39 39.42
C HIS A 282 -15.67 0.75 40.49
N SER A 283 -16.11 1.57 41.45
CA SER A 283 -15.45 1.65 42.74
C SER A 283 -15.31 0.23 43.25
N ASP A 284 -14.08 -0.26 43.34
CA ASP A 284 -13.73 -1.45 44.12
C ASP A 284 -14.19 -1.18 45.56
N THR A 285 -15.43 -1.56 45.86
CA THR A 285 -15.90 -1.64 47.23
C THR A 285 -15.08 -2.75 47.86
N LYS A 286 -14.08 -2.35 48.66
CA LYS A 286 -13.39 -3.23 49.59
C LYS A 286 -14.42 -3.86 50.51
N ASP A 287 -14.88 -5.05 50.17
CA ASP A 287 -15.50 -5.93 51.15
C ASP A 287 -14.42 -6.89 51.65
N GLY A 288 -13.88 -6.52 52.80
CA GLY A 288 -12.80 -7.20 53.49
C GLY A 288 -12.92 -6.89 54.98
N LYS A 289 -14.06 -7.27 55.56
CA LYS A 289 -14.19 -7.54 56.99
C LYS A 289 -14.58 -9.00 57.16
N GLN A 290 -13.60 -9.84 57.51
CA GLN A 290 -13.61 -10.67 58.71
C GLN A 290 -12.17 -11.11 59.00
#